data_AF-A0AAW8PYU2-F1
#
_entry.id   AF-A0AAW8PYU2-F1
#
_cell.length_a   1.000
_cell.length_b   1.000
_cell.length_c   1.000
_cell.angle_alpha   90.00
_cell.angle_beta   90.00
_cell.angle_gamma   90.00
#
_symmetry.space_group_name_H-M   'P 1'
#
loop_
_entity.id
_entity.type
_entity.pdbx_description
1 polymer ?
#
loop_
_entity_poly.entity_id
_entity_poly.type
_entity_poly.pdbx_seq_one_letter_code
_entity_poly.pdbx_strand_id
1 'polypeptide(L)'
;MKSSIEQFGMESMLSITDKPISMSYDEKMATLEKILLEVVGEKFCQPKEEEEDIDSLISEGLFYAPEDLVINKMIGEDHRCHANSAACWAENRDNCLIVTGYALFNDIWMQHTWVMVGDVENGNEPTLVETTVLADEYFGVVLTSEQCEEFFENNWH
;
A
#
# COMPACT_ATOMS: atom_id res chain seq x y z
N MET A 1 -5.36 -15.15 -2.80
CA MET A 1 -4.26 -14.17 -2.89
C MET A 1 -4.39 -13.04 -1.86
N LYS A 2 -5.39 -12.14 -1.96
CA LYS A 2 -5.56 -11.00 -1.03
C LYS A 2 -5.45 -11.41 0.46
N SER A 3 -6.29 -12.33 0.92
CA SER A 3 -6.26 -12.80 2.32
C SER A 3 -4.92 -13.36 2.78
N SER A 4 -4.14 -13.94 1.87
CA SER A 4 -2.82 -14.48 2.18
C SER A 4 -1.76 -13.37 2.32
N ILE A 5 -1.84 -12.34 1.48
CA ILE A 5 -0.99 -11.14 1.59
C ILE A 5 -1.36 -10.38 2.88
N GLU A 6 -2.66 -10.28 3.18
CA GLU A 6 -3.14 -9.63 4.40
C GLU A 6 -2.67 -10.34 5.66
N GLN A 7 -2.75 -11.68 5.69
CA GLN A 7 -2.26 -12.46 6.83
C GLN A 7 -0.78 -12.18 7.13
N PHE A 8 0.04 -12.04 6.08
CA PHE A 8 1.46 -11.69 6.24
C PHE A 8 1.63 -10.29 6.87
N GLY A 9 0.92 -9.27 6.37
CA GLY A 9 0.96 -7.91 6.94
C GLY A 9 0.29 -7.77 8.32
N MET A 10 -0.48 -8.76 8.77
CA MET A 10 -1.06 -8.79 10.12
C MET A 10 -0.10 -9.34 11.18
N GLU A 11 0.85 -10.20 10.80
CA GLU A 11 1.86 -10.73 11.74
C GLU A 11 2.84 -9.64 12.21
N SER A 12 2.94 -8.53 11.47
CA SER A 12 3.73 -7.34 11.76
C SER A 12 2.98 -6.21 12.49
N MET A 13 1.67 -6.33 12.78
CA MET A 13 0.83 -5.20 13.22
C MET A 13 0.46 -5.16 14.72
N LEU A 14 0.51 -3.95 15.28
CA LEU A 14 -0.18 -3.53 16.50
C LEU A 14 -1.64 -3.22 16.19
N SER A 15 -2.57 -3.76 16.98
CA SER A 15 -4.01 -3.51 16.86
C SER A 15 -4.34 -2.03 17.11
N ILE A 16 -4.74 -1.31 16.07
CA ILE A 16 -5.33 0.03 16.18
C ILE A 16 -6.83 -0.05 15.85
N THR A 17 -7.60 0.73 16.59
CA THR A 17 -8.96 0.50 17.10
C THR A 17 -10.13 0.83 16.16
N ASP A 18 -11.28 0.21 16.48
CA ASP A 18 -12.71 0.48 16.15
C ASP A 18 -13.09 1.45 15.01
N LYS A 19 -13.87 0.89 14.07
CA LYS A 19 -14.51 1.53 12.90
C LYS A 19 -15.22 2.85 13.24
N PRO A 20 -14.79 3.99 12.67
CA PRO A 20 -15.53 5.24 12.81
C PRO A 20 -16.49 5.42 11.62
N ILE A 21 -17.78 5.16 11.84
CA ILE A 21 -18.83 5.17 10.80
C ILE A 21 -19.32 6.61 10.45
N SER A 22 -18.75 7.66 11.06
CA SER A 22 -19.22 9.06 10.91
C SER A 22 -18.08 10.08 11.09
N MET A 23 -17.09 10.05 10.20
CA MET A 23 -16.03 11.07 10.15
C MET A 23 -16.12 11.86 8.84
N SER A 24 -15.85 13.16 8.91
CA SER A 24 -15.56 14.01 7.75
C SER A 24 -14.21 13.62 7.11
N TYR A 25 -13.98 14.03 5.86
CA TYR A 25 -12.72 13.76 5.17
C TYR A 25 -11.49 14.29 5.95
N ASP A 26 -11.58 15.52 6.47
CA ASP A 26 -10.48 16.11 7.27
C ASP A 26 -10.18 15.30 8.54
N GLU A 27 -11.23 14.83 9.23
CA GLU A 27 -11.06 13.96 10.39
C GLU A 27 -10.42 12.63 10.01
N LYS A 28 -10.84 12.04 8.87
CA LYS A 28 -10.25 10.79 8.37
C LYS A 28 -8.77 10.98 8.04
N MET A 29 -8.41 12.08 7.37
CA MET A 29 -7.01 12.37 7.05
C MET A 29 -6.16 12.56 8.30
N ALA A 30 -6.69 13.26 9.31
CA ALA A 30 -6.01 13.42 10.60
C ALA A 30 -5.85 12.08 11.34
N THR A 31 -6.83 11.18 11.24
CA THR A 31 -6.72 9.82 11.78
C THR A 31 -5.68 9.00 11.04
N LEU A 32 -5.63 9.07 9.71
CA LEU A 32 -4.61 8.38 8.93
C LEU A 32 -3.20 8.89 9.25
N GLU A 33 -3.00 10.21 9.30
CA GLU A 33 -1.74 10.82 9.74
C GLU A 33 -1.32 10.29 11.12
N LYS A 34 -2.27 10.26 12.07
CA LYS A 34 -2.01 9.74 13.41
C LYS A 34 -1.59 8.27 13.39
N ILE A 35 -2.27 7.42 12.61
CA ILE A 35 -1.91 6.00 12.46
C ILE A 35 -0.46 5.87 11.97
N LEU A 36 -0.11 6.58 10.90
CA LEU A 36 1.22 6.52 10.30
C LEU A 36 2.32 6.97 11.27
N LEU A 37 2.11 8.11 11.95
CA LEU A 37 3.09 8.69 12.88
C LEU A 37 3.18 7.95 14.23
N GLU A 38 2.14 7.22 14.64
CA GLU A 38 2.21 6.36 15.84
C GLU A 38 3.06 5.11 15.60
N VAL A 39 3.18 4.65 14.35
CA VAL A 39 4.07 3.54 13.99
C VAL A 39 5.51 4.02 13.94
N VAL A 40 5.81 5.02 13.09
CA VAL A 40 7.17 5.51 12.82
C VAL A 40 7.15 6.80 11.98
N GLY A 41 8.29 7.49 11.89
CA GLY A 41 8.46 8.72 11.11
C GLY A 41 8.10 9.98 11.91
N GLU A 42 8.37 11.14 11.32
CA GLU A 42 8.16 12.44 11.98
C GLU A 42 7.10 13.30 11.27
N LYS A 43 6.83 13.04 9.99
CA LYS A 43 5.96 13.89 9.17
C LYS A 43 5.08 13.08 8.23
N PHE A 44 3.92 13.66 7.96
CA PHE A 44 2.99 13.19 6.94
C PHE A 44 2.89 14.22 5.81
N CYS A 45 3.17 13.80 4.59
CA CYS A 45 2.95 14.62 3.40
C CYS A 45 1.55 14.37 2.87
N GLN A 46 0.62 15.26 3.23
CA GLN A 46 -0.75 15.18 2.75
C GLN A 46 -0.81 15.20 1.21
N PRO A 47 -1.56 14.28 0.57
CA PRO A 47 -1.71 14.26 -0.88
C PRO A 47 -2.36 15.54 -1.39
N LYS A 48 -2.04 15.89 -2.65
CA LYS A 48 -2.60 17.09 -3.30
C LYS A 48 -4.05 16.91 -3.73
N GLU A 49 -4.42 15.68 -4.03
CA GLU A 49 -5.77 15.26 -4.41
C GLU A 49 -6.40 14.49 -3.24
N GLU A 50 -7.70 14.27 -3.31
CA GLU A 50 -8.40 13.51 -2.27
C GLU A 50 -7.94 12.05 -2.27
N GLU A 51 -7.76 11.47 -1.09
CA GLU A 51 -7.43 10.05 -0.90
C GLU A 51 -8.72 9.23 -1.01
N GLU A 52 -8.92 8.59 -2.17
CA GLU A 52 -10.13 7.81 -2.47
C GLU A 52 -10.25 6.56 -1.57
N ASP A 53 -9.11 5.98 -1.18
CA ASP A 53 -9.05 4.74 -0.38
C ASP A 53 -8.99 4.99 1.14
N ILE A 54 -9.26 6.22 1.59
CA ILE A 54 -9.05 6.66 2.97
C ILE A 54 -9.78 5.81 4.01
N ASP A 55 -11.01 5.37 3.71
CA ASP A 55 -11.79 4.52 4.60
C ASP A 55 -11.16 3.13 4.74
N SER A 56 -10.67 2.58 3.64
CA SER A 56 -9.98 1.28 3.59
C SER A 56 -8.63 1.38 4.31
N LEU A 57 -7.86 2.45 4.11
CA LEU A 57 -6.58 2.68 4.78
C LEU A 57 -6.72 2.76 6.30
N ILE A 58 -7.76 3.45 6.80
CA ILE A 58 -8.00 3.57 8.25
C ILE A 58 -8.46 2.23 8.86
N SER A 59 -9.25 1.43 8.12
CA SER A 59 -9.91 0.25 8.68
C SER A 59 -9.22 -1.08 8.39
N GLU A 60 -8.45 -1.16 7.31
CA GLU A 60 -7.85 -2.37 6.75
C GLU A 60 -6.37 -2.18 6.39
N GLY A 61 -5.79 -0.99 6.61
CA GLY A 61 -4.40 -0.71 6.29
C GLY A 61 -3.43 -1.61 7.05
N LEU A 62 -2.40 -2.08 6.35
CA LEU A 62 -1.40 -3.01 6.86
C LEU A 62 -0.01 -2.39 6.78
N PHE A 63 0.81 -2.68 7.78
CA PHE A 63 2.19 -2.24 7.85
C PHE A 63 3.13 -3.34 7.33
N TYR A 64 4.08 -2.96 6.48
CA TYR A 64 5.07 -3.85 5.91
C TYR A 64 6.46 -3.30 6.15
N ALA A 65 7.21 -4.00 7.02
CA ALA A 65 8.59 -3.69 7.31
C ALA A 65 9.51 -4.29 6.24
N PRO A 66 10.38 -3.50 5.57
CA PRO A 66 11.29 -4.02 4.55
C PRO A 66 12.21 -5.14 5.03
N GLU A 67 12.54 -5.17 6.32
CA GLU A 67 13.36 -6.21 6.94
C GLU A 67 12.69 -7.59 6.96
N ASP A 68 11.37 -7.63 6.94
CA ASP A 68 10.57 -8.86 6.88
C ASP A 68 10.17 -9.24 5.44
N LEU A 69 10.42 -8.36 4.46
CA LEU A 69 9.96 -8.54 3.08
C LEU A 69 11.07 -9.01 2.14
N VAL A 70 10.71 -9.94 1.24
CA VAL A 70 11.45 -10.08 -0.01
C VAL A 70 11.05 -8.90 -0.91
N ILE A 71 12.00 -7.99 -1.19
CA ILE A 71 11.76 -6.84 -2.07
C ILE A 71 12.48 -7.00 -3.40
N ASN A 72 11.72 -7.00 -4.49
CA ASN A 72 12.24 -6.91 -5.85
C ASN A 72 12.07 -5.49 -6.38
N LYS A 73 13.18 -4.86 -6.77
CA LYS A 73 13.12 -3.56 -7.45
C LYS A 73 12.91 -3.77 -8.95
N MET A 74 11.80 -3.28 -9.47
CA MET A 74 11.58 -3.10 -10.90
C MET A 74 11.84 -1.63 -11.24
N ILE A 75 12.76 -1.34 -12.15
CA ILE A 75 13.02 0.05 -12.53
C ILE A 75 11.92 0.49 -13.50
N GLY A 76 10.90 1.19 -12.97
CA GLY A 76 9.93 1.92 -13.77
C GLY A 76 10.34 3.37 -14.04
N GLU A 77 9.43 4.18 -14.57
CA GLU A 77 9.68 5.62 -14.71
C GLU A 77 9.64 6.32 -13.34
N ASP A 78 10.60 7.20 -13.08
CA ASP A 78 10.66 7.99 -11.84
C ASP A 78 9.37 8.80 -11.66
N HIS A 79 8.86 8.84 -10.42
CA HIS A 79 7.62 9.53 -10.05
C HIS A 79 6.33 9.02 -10.71
N ARG A 80 6.36 7.82 -11.33
CA ARG A 80 5.18 7.15 -11.89
C ARG A 80 4.84 5.84 -11.18
N CYS A 81 4.96 5.79 -9.85
CA CYS A 81 4.71 4.56 -9.08
C CYS A 81 3.32 3.97 -9.35
N HIS A 82 2.28 4.78 -9.49
CA HIS A 82 0.93 4.30 -9.81
C HIS A 82 0.86 3.64 -11.20
N ALA A 83 1.38 4.32 -12.23
CA ALA A 83 1.38 3.78 -13.60
C ALA A 83 2.27 2.54 -13.74
N ASN A 84 3.45 2.53 -13.09
CA ASN A 84 4.36 1.39 -13.10
C ASN A 84 3.73 0.17 -12.40
N SER A 85 3.09 0.38 -11.26
CA SER A 85 2.41 -0.69 -10.51
C SER A 85 1.18 -1.21 -11.27
N ALA A 86 0.42 -0.32 -11.91
CA ALA A 86 -0.68 -0.66 -12.80
C ALA A 86 -0.20 -1.54 -13.98
N ALA A 87 0.88 -1.15 -14.66
CA ALA A 87 1.47 -1.92 -15.75
C ALA A 87 1.99 -3.29 -15.29
N CYS A 88 2.72 -3.33 -14.17
CA CYS A 88 3.20 -4.57 -13.56
C CYS A 88 2.06 -5.53 -13.25
N TRP A 89 0.97 -5.02 -12.67
CA TRP A 89 -0.21 -5.83 -12.40
C TRP A 89 -0.88 -6.33 -13.68
N ALA A 90 -1.04 -5.48 -14.69
CA ALA A 90 -1.68 -5.87 -15.95
C ALA A 90 -0.95 -7.01 -16.69
N GLU A 91 0.38 -7.07 -16.56
CA GLU A 91 1.19 -8.16 -17.11
C GLU A 91 1.13 -9.45 -16.27
N ASN A 92 0.71 -9.36 -15.00
CA ASN A 92 0.80 -10.42 -14.00
C ASN A 92 -0.51 -10.62 -13.21
N ARG A 93 -1.67 -10.37 -13.83
CA ARG A 93 -2.99 -10.26 -13.17
C ARG A 93 -3.35 -11.45 -12.27
N ASP A 94 -2.91 -12.65 -12.64
CA ASP A 94 -3.20 -13.89 -11.91
C ASP A 94 -2.25 -14.16 -10.74
N ASN A 95 -1.13 -13.42 -10.63
CA ASN A 95 -0.02 -13.72 -9.72
C ASN A 95 0.29 -12.57 -8.75
N CYS A 96 -0.36 -11.42 -8.88
CA CYS A 96 -0.10 -10.27 -8.03
C CYS A 96 -1.32 -9.38 -7.84
N LEU A 97 -1.26 -8.54 -6.81
CA LEU A 97 -2.24 -7.49 -6.52
C LEU A 97 -1.54 -6.17 -6.27
N ILE A 98 -2.23 -5.08 -6.60
CA ILE A 98 -1.79 -3.72 -6.30
C ILE A 98 -2.02 -3.44 -4.81
N VAL A 99 -1.08 -2.74 -4.20
CA VAL A 99 -1.22 -2.15 -2.88
C VAL A 99 -1.05 -0.65 -3.01
N THR A 100 -2.05 0.09 -2.53
CA THR A 100 -2.05 1.56 -2.50
C THR A 100 -2.02 2.05 -1.06
N GLY A 101 -1.31 3.15 -0.81
CA GLY A 101 -1.17 3.72 0.51
C GLY A 101 -0.01 4.70 0.59
N TYR A 102 0.87 4.48 1.57
CA TYR A 102 1.93 5.40 1.95
C TYR A 102 3.24 4.65 2.16
N ALA A 103 4.34 5.30 1.80
CA ALA A 103 5.69 4.83 2.02
C ALA A 103 6.50 5.90 2.76
N LEU A 104 7.34 5.47 3.68
CA LEU A 104 8.19 6.33 4.48
C LEU A 104 9.51 6.56 3.76
N PHE A 105 9.88 7.84 3.59
CA PHE A 105 11.18 8.21 3.04
C PHE A 105 11.78 9.34 3.87
N ASN A 106 12.94 9.09 4.49
CA ASN A 106 13.63 10.08 5.33
C ASN A 106 12.69 10.68 6.40
N ASP A 107 11.99 9.83 7.14
CA ASP A 107 11.02 10.19 8.18
C ASP A 107 9.76 10.94 7.70
N ILE A 108 9.49 10.94 6.39
CA ILE A 108 8.30 11.54 5.78
C ILE A 108 7.46 10.50 5.07
N TRP A 109 6.23 10.29 5.56
CA TRP A 109 5.23 9.47 4.88
C TRP A 109 4.70 10.19 3.64
N MET A 110 4.73 9.52 2.49
CA MET A 110 4.24 10.05 1.21
C MET A 110 3.36 9.01 0.52
N GLN A 111 2.34 9.47 -0.20
CA GLN A 111 1.47 8.58 -0.97
C GLN A 111 2.31 7.76 -1.96
N HIS A 112 2.04 6.46 -2.00
CA HIS A 112 2.82 5.50 -2.78
C HIS A 112 1.99 4.27 -3.14
N THR A 113 2.36 3.62 -4.25
CA THR A 113 1.72 2.39 -4.73
C THR A 113 2.79 1.39 -5.17
N TRP A 114 2.62 0.13 -4.78
CA TRP A 114 3.49 -0.99 -5.13
C TRP A 114 2.65 -2.23 -5.50
N VAL A 115 3.34 -3.32 -5.84
CA VAL A 115 2.71 -4.61 -6.15
C VAL A 115 3.15 -5.65 -5.14
N MET A 116 2.22 -6.48 -4.69
CA MET A 116 2.52 -7.68 -3.92
C MET A 116 2.32 -8.91 -4.81
N VAL A 117 3.41 -9.61 -5.10
CA VAL A 117 3.40 -10.89 -5.81
C VAL A 117 3.18 -11.98 -4.78
N GLY A 118 2.15 -12.79 -4.99
CA GLY A 118 1.83 -13.89 -4.10
C GLY A 118 1.40 -15.11 -4.88
N ASP A 119 2.25 -16.12 -4.91
CA ASP A 119 1.84 -17.48 -5.23
C ASP A 119 1.73 -18.29 -3.93
N VAL A 120 0.84 -17.80 -3.05
CA VAL A 120 0.68 -18.37 -1.71
C VAL A 120 -0.01 -19.73 -1.76
N GLU A 121 -0.75 -20.03 -2.85
CA GLU A 121 -1.30 -21.37 -3.09
C GLU A 121 -0.22 -22.43 -3.33
N ASN A 122 0.95 -22.02 -3.85
CA ASN A 122 2.12 -22.89 -3.99
C ASN A 122 3.18 -22.70 -2.89
N GLY A 123 2.86 -21.97 -1.82
CA GLY A 123 3.70 -21.83 -0.63
C GLY A 123 4.84 -20.83 -0.74
N ASN A 124 4.78 -19.89 -1.68
CA ASN A 124 5.76 -18.80 -1.78
C ASN A 124 5.43 -17.67 -0.79
N GLU A 125 6.48 -17.10 -0.18
CA GLU A 125 6.37 -15.89 0.63
C GLU A 125 5.91 -14.70 -0.24
N PRO A 126 4.96 -13.87 0.25
CA PRO A 126 4.57 -12.65 -0.44
C PRO A 126 5.80 -11.76 -0.71
N THR A 127 5.97 -11.35 -1.96
CA THR A 127 7.11 -10.53 -2.39
C THR A 127 6.61 -9.14 -2.74
N LEU A 128 7.17 -8.11 -2.11
CA LEU A 128 6.92 -6.72 -2.48
C LEU A 128 7.73 -6.38 -3.73
N VAL A 129 7.08 -5.79 -4.72
CA VAL A 129 7.72 -5.27 -5.93
C VAL A 129 7.66 -3.75 -5.90
N GLU A 130 8.80 -3.15 -5.59
CA GLU A 130 8.98 -1.69 -5.57
C GLU A 130 9.32 -1.23 -6.98
N THR A 131 8.55 -0.28 -7.51
CA THR A 131 8.68 0.16 -8.90
C THR A 131 9.50 1.45 -9.09
N THR A 132 9.94 2.07 -7.98
CA THR A 132 10.65 3.37 -8.02
C THR A 132 11.88 3.43 -7.09
N VAL A 133 11.69 3.65 -5.80
CA VAL A 133 12.73 3.83 -4.77
C VAL A 133 12.33 3.00 -3.55
N LEU A 134 13.29 2.29 -2.96
CA LEU A 134 13.04 1.55 -1.73
C LEU A 134 12.69 2.54 -0.61
N ALA A 135 11.57 2.29 0.04
CA ALA A 135 11.15 3.03 1.21
C ALA A 135 11.74 2.44 2.49
N ASP A 136 11.78 3.28 3.52
CA ASP A 136 12.16 2.86 4.87
C ASP A 136 11.08 1.94 5.46
N GLU A 137 9.80 2.24 5.17
CA GLU A 137 8.63 1.50 5.66
C GLU A 137 7.45 1.67 4.68
N TYR A 138 6.49 0.73 4.73
CA TYR A 138 5.29 0.76 3.89
C TYR A 138 4.02 0.57 4.71
N PHE A 139 2.96 1.32 4.39
CA PHE A 139 1.63 1.19 4.97
C PHE A 139 0.57 1.28 3.88
N GLY A 140 -0.27 0.27 3.72
CA GLY A 140 -1.27 0.32 2.65
C GLY A 140 -2.30 -0.79 2.69
N VAL A 141 -3.28 -0.69 1.79
CA VAL A 141 -4.35 -1.65 1.62
C VAL A 141 -4.15 -2.47 0.35
N VAL A 142 -4.33 -3.79 0.46
CA VAL A 142 -4.28 -4.69 -0.68
C VAL A 142 -5.59 -4.59 -1.45
N LEU A 143 -5.51 -4.18 -2.72
CA LEU A 143 -6.68 -4.08 -3.57
C LEU A 143 -7.18 -5.48 -3.97
N THR A 144 -8.49 -5.63 -4.13
CA THR A 144 -9.07 -6.81 -4.79
C THR A 144 -8.74 -6.80 -6.29
N SER A 145 -8.90 -7.94 -6.97
CA SER A 145 -8.69 -8.00 -8.42
C SER A 145 -9.58 -7.02 -9.21
N GLU A 146 -10.81 -6.79 -8.75
CA GLU A 146 -11.73 -5.80 -9.34
C GLU A 146 -11.22 -4.37 -9.14
N GLN A 147 -10.83 -4.02 -7.92
CA GLN A 147 -10.23 -2.72 -7.61
C GLN A 147 -8.89 -2.50 -8.35
N CYS A 148 -8.10 -3.56 -8.60
CA CYS A 148 -6.88 -3.43 -9.40
C CYS A 148 -7.20 -3.08 -10.86
N GLU A 149 -8.29 -3.59 -11.43
CA GLU A 149 -8.73 -3.21 -12.77
C GLU A 149 -9.17 -1.74 -12.81
N GLU A 150 -9.96 -1.30 -11.82
CA GLU A 150 -10.34 0.11 -11.69
C GLU A 150 -9.12 1.02 -11.53
N PHE A 151 -8.17 0.62 -10.69
CA PHE A 151 -6.91 1.34 -10.49
C PHE A 151 -6.12 1.43 -11.80
N PHE A 152 -6.02 0.33 -12.55
CA PHE A 152 -5.33 0.29 -13.84
C PHE A 152 -5.93 1.29 -14.84
N GLU A 153 -7.25 1.25 -15.05
CA GLU A 153 -7.94 2.14 -15.99
C GLU A 153 -7.72 3.63 -15.65
N ASN A 154 -7.64 3.96 -14.36
CA ASN A 154 -7.45 5.33 -13.88
C ASN A 154 -5.99 5.80 -13.88
N ASN A 155 -4.99 4.90 -13.85
CA ASN A 155 -3.60 5.27 -13.57
C ASN A 155 -2.57 4.84 -14.63
N TRP A 156 -2.93 4.07 -15.67
CA TRP A 156 -1.94 3.48 -16.59
C TRP A 156 -1.29 4.45 -17.60
N HIS A 157 -1.69 5.72 -17.64
CA HIS A 157 -1.34 6.69 -18.70
C HIS A 157 -0.07 7.54 -18.46
#